data_AF-A0A086YTP5-F1
#
_entry.id   AF-A0A086YTP5-F1
#
_cell.length_a   1.000
_cell.length_b   1.000
_cell.length_c   1.000
_cell.angle_alpha   90.00
_cell.angle_beta   90.00
_cell.angle_gamma   90.00
#
_symmetry.space_group_name_H-M   'P 1'
#
loop_
_entity.id
_entity.type
_entity.pdbx_description
1 polymer ?
#
loop_
_entity_poly.entity_id
_entity_poly.type
_entity_poly.pdbx_seq_one_letter_code
_entity_poly.pdbx_strand_id
1 'polypeptide(L)' 'MGNISFEEALNRLETAVKELEDGQLPLEKALALFEEGMRLSKFCYQQLEKAETRILELMTDENKGMVLKEAALNFKVNS' A
#
# COMPACT_ATOMS: atom_id res chain seq x y z
N MET A 1 5.91 14.60 -11.24
CA MET A 1 4.63 13.89 -11.07
C MET A 1 4.07 14.32 -9.73
N GLY A 2 2.88 14.90 -9.71
CA GLY A 2 2.30 15.48 -8.50
C GLY A 2 2.17 14.43 -7.39
N ASN A 3 2.47 14.83 -6.15
CA ASN A 3 2.21 14.00 -4.99
C ASN A 3 0.70 13.80 -4.87
N ILE A 4 0.19 12.64 -5.25
CA ILE A 4 -1.19 12.23 -4.96
C ILE A 4 -1.29 11.83 -3.48
N SER A 5 -2.46 12.05 -2.86
CA SER A 5 -2.66 11.64 -1.47
C SER A 5 -2.77 10.11 -1.35
N PHE A 6 -2.69 9.59 -0.12
CA PHE A 6 -2.94 8.16 0.12
C PHE A 6 -4.36 7.76 -0.30
N GLU A 7 -5.37 8.55 0.07
CA GLU A 7 -6.76 8.26 -0.28
C GLU A 7 -6.99 8.33 -1.80
N GLU A 8 -6.33 9.26 -2.49
CA GLU A 8 -6.41 9.38 -3.94
C GLU A 8 -5.76 8.17 -4.64
N ALA A 9 -4.57 7.76 -4.18
CA ALA A 9 -3.90 6.58 -4.71
C ALA A 9 -4.70 5.29 -4.48
N LEU A 10 -5.32 5.16 -3.30
CA LEU A 10 -6.16 4.02 -2.96
C LEU A 10 -7.42 3.97 -3.83
N ASN A 11 -8.13 5.10 -3.98
CA ASN A 11 -9.29 5.19 -4.85
C ASN A 11 -8.95 4.85 -6.31
N ARG A 12 -7.80 5.33 -6.80
CA ARG A 12 -7.36 5.01 -8.16
C ARG A 12 -7.01 3.53 -8.31
N LEU A 13 -6.39 2.91 -7.30
CA LEU A 13 -6.10 1.48 -7.29
C LEU A 13 -7.37 0.65 -7.34
N GLU A 14 -8.36 0.96 -6.49
CA GLU A 14 -9.66 0.28 -6.49
C GLU A 14 -10.36 0.39 -7.84
N THR A 15 -10.29 1.57 -8.46
CA THR A 15 -10.85 1.81 -9.79
C THR A 15 -10.14 0.95 -10.84
N ALA A 16 -8.80 0.92 -10.83
CA ALA A 16 -8.03 0.10 -11.76
C ALA A 16 -8.32 -1.40 -11.60
N VAL A 17 -8.48 -1.89 -10.37
CA VAL A 17 -8.87 -3.29 -10.09
C VAL A 17 -10.26 -3.58 -10.66
N LYS A 18 -11.24 -2.71 -10.40
CA LYS A 18 -12.60 -2.87 -10.94
C LYS A 18 -12.61 -2.91 -12.48
N GLU A 19 -11.84 -2.02 -13.12
CA GLU A 19 -11.72 -2.00 -14.58
C GLU A 19 -11.09 -3.30 -15.12
N LEU A 20 -10.08 -3.85 -14.43
CA LEU A 20 -9.47 -5.13 -14.78
C LEU A 20 -10.43 -6.32 -14.60
N GLU A 21 -11.24 -6.31 -13.53
CA GLU A 21 -12.22 -7.36 -13.24
C GLU A 21 -13.38 -7.41 -14.23
N ASP A 22 -13.75 -6.28 -14.84
CA ASP A 22 -14.81 -6.20 -15.86
C ASP A 22 -14.47 -7.01 -17.14
N GLY A 23 -13.18 -7.22 -17.41
CA GLY A 23 -12.72 -8.13 -18.46
C GLY A 23 -13.03 -7.71 -19.91
N GLN A 24 -13.64 -6.54 -20.13
CA GLN A 24 -13.96 -5.98 -21.46
C GLN A 24 -12.80 -5.17 -22.07
N LEU A 25 -11.63 -5.17 -21.42
CA LEU A 25 -10.49 -4.35 -21.84
C LEU A 25 -9.64 -5.06 -22.91
N PRO A 26 -9.18 -4.32 -23.95
CA PRO A 26 -8.09 -4.78 -24.80
C PRO A 26 -6.83 -5.10 -23.98
N LEU A 27 -6.08 -6.11 -24.42
CA LEU A 27 -4.87 -6.60 -23.73
C LEU A 27 -3.89 -5.48 -23.37
N GLU A 28 -3.63 -4.55 -24.30
CA GLU A 28 -2.72 -3.42 -24.08
C GLU A 28 -3.19 -2.50 -22.94
N LYS A 29 -4.50 -2.26 -22.85
CA LYS A 29 -5.09 -1.47 -21.76
C LYS A 29 -5.05 -2.22 -20.43
N ALA A 30 -5.33 -3.52 -20.45
CA ALA A 30 -5.24 -4.37 -19.27
C ALA A 30 -3.80 -4.38 -18.71
N LEU A 31 -2.79 -4.49 -19.57
CA LEU A 31 -1.39 -4.41 -19.16
C LEU A 31 -1.03 -3.04 -18.56
N ALA A 32 -1.47 -1.95 -19.17
CA ALA A 32 -1.23 -0.61 -18.65
C ALA A 32 -1.89 -0.38 -17.27
N LEU A 33 -3.14 -0.83 -17.10
CA LEU A 33 -3.84 -0.77 -15.82
C LEU A 33 -3.21 -1.65 -14.75
N PHE A 34 -2.70 -2.83 -15.13
CA PHE A 34 -1.97 -3.70 -14.21
C PHE A 34 -0.69 -3.05 -13.71
N GLU A 35 0.11 -2.46 -14.61
CA GLU A 35 1.31 -1.70 -14.22
C GLU A 35 0.98 -0.51 -13.33
N GLU A 36 -0.10 0.21 -13.65
CA GLU A 36 -0.59 1.31 -12.81
C GLU A 36 -1.00 0.82 -11.42
N GLY A 37 -1.79 -0.24 -11.35
CA GLY A 37 -2.21 -0.87 -10.09
C GLY A 37 -1.03 -1.32 -9.25
N MET A 38 0.00 -1.91 -9.87
CA MET A 38 1.24 -2.26 -9.18
C MET A 38 1.96 -1.05 -8.57
N ARG A 39 2.05 0.06 -9.32
CA ARG A 39 2.68 1.29 -8.83
C ARG A 39 1.89 1.88 -7.66
N LEU A 40 0.56 1.93 -7.77
CA LEU A 40 -0.31 2.47 -6.73
C LEU A 40 -0.29 1.60 -5.46
N SER A 41 -0.34 0.28 -5.61
CA SER A 41 -0.24 -0.67 -4.49
C SER A 41 1.07 -0.48 -3.73
N LYS A 42 2.19 -0.38 -4.45
CA LYS A 42 3.50 -0.10 -3.84
C LYS A 42 3.53 1.24 -3.12
N PHE A 43 2.95 2.28 -3.71
CA PHE A 43 2.86 3.60 -3.08
C PHE A 43 2.05 3.53 -1.77
N CYS A 44 0.85 2.94 -1.79
CA CYS A 44 0.00 2.78 -0.61
C CYS A 44 0.74 2.04 0.52
N TYR A 45 1.43 0.94 0.19
CA TYR A 45 2.23 0.19 1.15
C TYR A 45 3.32 1.04 1.80
N GLN A 46 4.08 1.80 1.00
CA GLN A 46 5.13 2.70 1.52
C GLN A 46 4.58 3.81 2.41
N GLN A 47 3.38 4.31 2.12
CA GLN A 47 2.75 5.33 2.96
C GLN A 47 2.29 4.74 4.30
N LEU A 48 1.77 3.52 4.31
CA LEU A 48 1.43 2.80 5.54
C LEU A 48 2.66 2.47 6.38
N GLU A 49 3.76 2.02 5.76
CA GLU A 49 5.02 1.74 6.45
C GLU A 49 5.61 3.00 7.13
N LYS A 50 5.53 4.16 6.45
CA LYS A 50 5.93 5.44 7.03
C LYS A 50 5.04 5.83 8.21
N ALA A 51 3.72 5.63 8.10
CA ALA A 51 2.79 5.92 9.17
C ALA A 51 3.04 5.03 10.39
N GLU A 52 3.25 3.73 10.17
CA GLU A 52 3.61 2.76 11.21
C GLU A 52 4.93 3.15 11.89
N THR A 53 5.96 3.48 11.12
CA THR A 53 7.25 3.94 11.67
C THR A 53 7.08 5.19 12.51
N ARG A 54 6.26 6.15 12.06
CA ARG A 54 6.01 7.37 12.81
C ARG A 54 5.25 7.11 14.11
N ILE A 55 4.28 6.19 14.10
CA ILE A 55 3.58 5.75 15.31
C ILE A 55 4.58 5.09 16.27
N LEU A 56 5.46 4.22 15.76
CA LEU A 56 6.50 3.57 16.57
C LEU A 56 7.42 4.59 17.26
N GLU A 57 7.91 5.59 16.53
CA GLU A 57 8.74 6.67 17.08
C GLU A 57 8.02 7.39 18.24
N LEU A 58 6.75 7.79 18.02
CA LEU A 58 5.95 8.49 19.03
C LEU A 58 5.67 7.61 20.26
N MET A 59 5.48 6.29 20.09
CA MET A 59 5.25 5.35 21.18
C MET A 59 6.53 4.97 21.94
N THR A 60 7.70 5.01 21.30
CA THR A 60 8.99 4.76 21.96
C THR A 60 9.39 5.86 22.93
N ASP A 61 8.94 7.10 22.71
CA ASP A 61 9.13 8.20 23.66
C ASP A 61 8.30 8.03 24.96
N GLU A 62 7.25 7.20 24.95
CA GLU A 62 6.32 7.00 26.08
C GLU A 62 6.40 5.63 26.75
N ASN A 63 7.49 4.87 26.59
CA ASN A 63 7.77 3.63 27.33
C ASN A 63 6.91 2.41 26.93
N LYS A 64 7.15 1.78 25.75
CA LYS A 64 6.81 0.35 25.45
C LYS A 64 7.29 -0.20 24.08
N GLY A 65 8.55 0.02 23.71
CA GLY A 65 9.14 -0.41 22.43
C GLY A 65 9.25 -1.94 22.15
N MET A 66 8.62 -2.81 22.94
CA MET A 66 8.75 -4.28 22.80
C MET A 66 7.58 -4.96 22.09
N VAL A 67 6.39 -4.35 22.00
CA VAL A 67 5.16 -5.07 21.62
C VAL A 67 5.00 -5.28 20.10
N LEU A 68 5.61 -4.45 19.25
CA LEU A 68 5.34 -4.48 17.80
C LEU A 68 6.43 -5.15 16.94
N LYS A 69 7.66 -5.35 17.45
CA LYS A 69 8.67 -6.17 16.75
C LYS A 69 8.20 -7.61 16.54
N GLU A 70 7.36 -8.12 17.43
CA GLU A 70 6.79 -9.47 17.35
C GLU A 70 5.70 -9.58 16.27
N ALA A 71 4.90 -8.52 16.06
CA ALA A 71 3.89 -8.48 15.00
C ALA A 71 4.52 -8.39 13.59
N ALA A 72 5.55 -7.55 13.42
CA ALA A 72 6.26 -7.42 12.15
C ALA A 72 7.06 -8.68 11.75
N LEU A 73 7.54 -9.47 12.72
CA LEU A 73 8.14 -10.78 12.44
C LEU A 73 7.10 -11.79 11.93
N ASN A 74 5.90 -11.80 12.49
CA ASN A 74 4.85 -12.76 12.12
C ASN A 74 4.29 -12.54 10.71
N PHE A 75 4.33 -11.31 10.19
CA PHE A 75 3.93 -11.04 8.81
C PHE A 75 4.98 -11.54 7.78
N LYS A 76 6.28 -11.50 8.13
CA LYS A 76 7.36 -12.03 7.29
C LYS A 76 7.47 -13.56 7.28
N VAL A 77 6.94 -14.25 8.29
CA VAL A 77 7.03 -15.72 8.41
C VAL A 77 5.91 -16.44 7.65
N ASN A 78 4.81 -15.74 7.30
CA ASN A 78 3.67 -16.31 6.57
C ASN A 78 3.66 -15.99 5.06
N SER A 79 4.81 -15.64 4.48
CA SER A 79 5.03 -15.43 3.04
C SER A 79 6.13 -16.33 2.53
#